data_AF-A0A7S0M4F7-F1
#
_entry.id   AF-A0A7S0M4F7-F1
#
_cell.length_a   1.000
_cell.length_b   1.000
_cell.length_c   1.000
_cell.angle_alpha   90.00
_cell.angle_beta   90.00
_cell.angle_gamma   90.00
#
_symmetry.space_group_name_H-M   'P 1'
#
loop_
_entity.id
_entity.type
_entity.pdbx_description
1 polymer ?
#
loop_
_entity_poly.entity_id
_entity_poly.type
_entity_poly.pdbx_seq_one_letter_code
_entity_poly.pdbx_strand_id
1 'polypeptide(L)'
;CGRSGRPLRRRCRVEWVKNAVTASGDGDDCCGGGDGGNDDDEGTEEADYVVITLPVGVLQAGKVVFDPELPQWKWQAIRALGMGSEAKVVLRFRTEDVVWPTSEPFLQSLDPRFRFLNGVYYGKPGTLVAHVSPPFSDGYAGMDDPSVVDEVLSVLERMVGRKVARPFASKVTRWREDPFAMGSYSYMPAGCSLEHVRALGRP
;
A
#
# COMPACT_ATOMS: atom_id res chain seq x y z
N CYS A 1 -26.19 -21.39 -46.31
CA CYS A 1 -26.35 -20.85 -44.95
C CYS A 1 -25.04 -20.96 -44.19
N GLY A 2 -24.19 -19.92 -44.27
CA GLY A 2 -22.92 -19.89 -43.55
C GLY A 2 -23.15 -19.71 -42.05
N ARG A 3 -22.61 -20.63 -41.24
CA ARG A 3 -22.43 -20.40 -39.81
C ARG A 3 -21.27 -19.43 -39.68
N SER A 4 -21.58 -18.17 -39.35
CA SER A 4 -20.59 -17.21 -38.89
C SER A 4 -19.98 -17.73 -37.58
N GLY A 5 -18.77 -18.26 -37.65
CA GLY A 5 -17.97 -18.55 -36.47
C GLY A 5 -17.76 -17.24 -35.72
N ARG A 6 -18.26 -17.14 -34.49
CA ARG A 6 -17.84 -16.06 -33.58
C ARG A 6 -16.32 -16.18 -33.45
N PRO A 7 -15.55 -15.07 -33.55
CA PRO A 7 -14.13 -15.14 -33.29
C PRO A 7 -13.92 -15.70 -31.88
N LEU A 8 -12.97 -16.63 -31.73
CA LEU A 8 -12.51 -17.13 -30.43
C LEU A 8 -12.23 -15.92 -29.55
N ARG A 9 -13.04 -15.73 -28.51
CA ARG A 9 -12.81 -14.66 -27.54
C ARG A 9 -11.60 -15.09 -26.72
N ARG A 10 -10.51 -14.33 -26.81
CA ARG A 10 -9.36 -14.50 -25.92
C ARG A 10 -9.86 -14.37 -24.49
N ARG A 11 -9.77 -15.44 -23.71
CA ARG A 11 -10.06 -15.40 -22.28
C ARG A 11 -8.78 -15.06 -21.53
N CYS A 12 -8.89 -14.17 -20.58
CA CYS A 12 -7.85 -13.98 -19.59
C CYS A 12 -8.05 -15.03 -18.50
N ARG A 13 -6.95 -15.58 -18.00
CA ARG A 13 -6.90 -16.51 -16.89
C ARG A 13 -6.06 -15.89 -15.77
N VAL A 14 -6.59 -15.86 -14.56
CA VAL A 14 -5.85 -15.43 -13.37
C VAL A 14 -5.71 -16.64 -12.47
N GLU A 15 -4.48 -16.97 -12.13
CA GLU A 15 -4.14 -18.00 -11.18
C GLU A 15 -3.56 -17.32 -9.94
N TRP A 16 -3.99 -17.74 -8.76
CA TRP A 16 -3.40 -17.24 -7.54
C TRP A 16 -3.13 -18.37 -6.57
N VAL A 17 -2.12 -18.13 -5.76
CA VAL A 17 -1.82 -18.88 -4.56
C VAL A 17 -1.89 -17.86 -3.43
N LYS A 18 -2.24 -18.26 -2.22
CA LYS A 18 -2.14 -17.35 -1.08
C LYS A 18 -0.74 -16.71 -1.03
N ASN A 19 -0.71 -15.38 -1.18
CA ASN A 19 0.48 -14.53 -1.31
C ASN A 19 1.19 -14.45 -2.69
N ALA A 20 0.61 -14.94 -3.78
CA ALA A 20 1.14 -14.79 -5.15
C ALA A 20 0.02 -14.74 -6.20
N VAL A 21 0.21 -13.96 -7.28
CA VAL A 21 -0.75 -13.85 -8.39
C VAL A 21 -0.03 -13.99 -9.71
N THR A 22 -0.54 -14.85 -10.60
CA THR A 22 -0.13 -15.04 -11.98
C THR A 22 -1.31 -14.65 -12.89
N ALA A 23 -1.07 -13.85 -13.92
CA ALA A 23 -2.09 -13.48 -14.89
C ALA A 23 -1.64 -13.91 -16.29
N SER A 24 -2.41 -14.76 -16.96
CA SER A 24 -2.13 -15.25 -18.29
C SER A 24 -3.28 -15.01 -19.29
N GLY A 25 -2.98 -15.13 -20.58
CA GLY A 25 -3.89 -14.87 -21.69
C GLY A 25 -3.32 -15.33 -23.03
N ASP A 26 -3.47 -16.62 -23.34
CA ASP A 26 -3.93 -17.19 -24.61
C ASP A 26 -3.72 -18.72 -24.56
N GLY A 27 -4.82 -19.48 -24.48
CA GLY A 27 -4.81 -20.95 -24.51
C GLY A 27 -6.23 -21.51 -24.64
N ASP A 28 -6.50 -22.16 -25.77
CA ASP A 28 -7.72 -22.93 -26.03
C ASP A 28 -7.79 -24.13 -25.07
N ASP A 29 -8.77 -24.16 -24.17
CA ASP A 29 -9.37 -25.44 -23.78
C ASP A 29 -10.82 -25.30 -23.27
N CYS A 30 -11.63 -26.31 -23.59
CA CYS A 30 -13.07 -26.30 -23.41
C CYS A 30 -13.50 -27.07 -22.15
N CYS A 31 -14.45 -26.49 -21.41
CA CYS A 31 -15.44 -27.12 -20.52
C CYS A 31 -14.95 -27.93 -19.30
N GLY A 32 -15.43 -27.55 -18.11
CA GLY A 32 -15.51 -28.43 -16.95
C GLY A 32 -16.07 -27.72 -15.71
N GLY A 33 -17.39 -27.79 -15.52
CA GLY A 33 -18.01 -27.40 -14.26
C GLY A 33 -17.81 -28.48 -13.19
N GLY A 34 -17.55 -28.05 -11.96
CA GLY A 34 -17.47 -28.91 -10.78
C GLY A 34 -17.46 -28.07 -9.51
N ASP A 35 -18.61 -28.02 -8.83
CA ASP A 35 -18.77 -27.50 -7.48
C ASP A 35 -18.23 -28.57 -6.51
N GLY A 36 -17.21 -28.20 -5.73
CA GLY A 36 -16.48 -29.13 -4.86
C GLY A 36 -15.57 -28.35 -3.92
N GLY A 37 -16.11 -27.95 -2.77
CA GLY A 37 -15.37 -27.29 -1.71
C GLY A 37 -14.25 -28.18 -1.16
N ASN A 38 -13.03 -27.69 -1.30
CA ASN A 38 -11.84 -28.09 -0.56
C ASN A 38 -11.09 -26.79 -0.24
N ASP A 39 -10.73 -26.57 1.02
CA ASP A 39 -9.90 -25.44 1.48
C ASP A 39 -8.44 -25.62 1.04
N ASP A 40 -8.21 -25.64 -0.27
CA ASP A 40 -6.90 -25.59 -0.90
C ASP A 40 -6.67 -24.13 -1.36
N ASP A 41 -5.66 -23.47 -0.77
CA ASP A 41 -5.31 -22.02 -0.85
C ASP A 41 -4.81 -21.56 -2.26
N GLU A 42 -5.39 -22.10 -3.33
CA GLU A 42 -5.08 -21.79 -4.74
C GLU A 42 -6.37 -21.72 -5.56
N GLY A 43 -6.43 -20.82 -6.53
CA GLY A 43 -7.63 -20.62 -7.35
C GLY A 43 -7.31 -20.18 -8.77
N THR A 44 -8.25 -20.44 -9.68
CA THR A 44 -8.18 -20.03 -11.07
C THR A 44 -9.51 -19.40 -11.47
N GLU A 45 -9.45 -18.23 -12.10
CA GLU A 45 -10.63 -17.55 -12.66
C GLU A 45 -10.42 -17.22 -14.12
N GLU A 46 -11.49 -17.34 -14.89
CA GLU A 46 -11.52 -16.95 -16.29
C GLU A 46 -12.49 -15.79 -16.52
N ALA A 47 -12.07 -14.82 -17.32
CA ALA A 47 -12.90 -13.67 -17.68
C ALA A 47 -12.58 -13.19 -19.11
N ASP A 48 -13.52 -12.44 -19.71
CA ASP A 48 -13.26 -11.72 -20.96
C ASP A 48 -12.19 -10.61 -20.78
N TYR A 49 -12.05 -10.08 -19.56
CA TYR A 49 -11.12 -9.00 -19.21
C TYR A 49 -10.61 -9.13 -17.78
N VAL A 50 -9.37 -8.71 -17.54
CA VAL A 50 -8.76 -8.60 -16.21
C VAL A 50 -8.22 -7.18 -16.00
N VAL A 51 -8.53 -6.58 -14.85
CA VAL A 51 -8.02 -5.27 -14.45
C VAL A 51 -7.05 -5.45 -13.29
N ILE A 52 -5.79 -5.07 -13.50
CA ILE A 52 -4.72 -5.23 -12.50
C ILE A 52 -4.51 -3.91 -11.77
N THR A 53 -4.79 -3.91 -10.48
CA THR A 53 -4.63 -2.75 -9.58
C THR A 53 -3.55 -2.98 -8.53
N LEU A 54 -2.59 -3.85 -8.83
CA LEU A 54 -1.49 -4.13 -7.90
C LEU A 54 -0.60 -2.89 -7.74
N PRO A 55 -0.09 -2.61 -6.52
CA PRO A 55 0.81 -1.49 -6.29
C PRO A 55 2.07 -1.59 -7.15
N VAL A 56 2.59 -0.44 -7.58
CA VAL A 56 3.80 -0.43 -8.44
C VAL A 56 5.00 -1.10 -7.76
N GLY A 57 5.11 -1.04 -6.43
CA GLY A 57 6.15 -1.73 -5.67
C GLY A 57 6.03 -3.27 -5.75
N VAL A 58 4.80 -3.80 -5.83
CA VAL A 58 4.56 -5.23 -6.03
C VAL A 58 4.92 -5.64 -7.46
N LEU A 59 4.55 -4.83 -8.47
CA LEU A 59 4.92 -5.08 -9.86
C LEU A 59 6.44 -5.03 -10.06
N GLN A 60 7.13 -4.08 -9.42
CA GLN A 60 8.59 -3.96 -9.44
C GLN A 60 9.30 -5.13 -8.77
N ALA A 61 8.70 -5.72 -7.74
CA ALA A 61 9.25 -6.88 -7.05
C ALA A 61 9.23 -8.17 -7.89
N GLY A 62 8.58 -8.16 -9.07
CA GLY A 62 8.54 -9.32 -9.98
C GLY A 62 7.79 -10.53 -9.41
N LYS A 63 6.91 -10.31 -8.42
CA LYS A 63 6.09 -11.37 -7.79
C LYS A 63 4.88 -11.80 -8.61
N VAL A 64 4.68 -11.17 -9.77
CA VAL A 64 3.55 -11.38 -10.66
C VAL A 64 4.08 -11.79 -12.03
N VAL A 65 3.63 -12.93 -12.51
CA VAL A 65 3.96 -13.41 -13.86
C VAL A 65 2.86 -12.97 -14.81
N PHE A 66 3.27 -12.37 -15.93
CA PHE A 66 2.40 -12.01 -17.03
C PHE A 66 2.72 -12.92 -18.22
N ASP A 67 1.72 -13.60 -18.76
CA ASP A 67 1.87 -14.46 -19.94
C ASP A 67 0.77 -14.19 -20.97
N PRO A 68 1.05 -13.61 -22.15
CA PRO A 68 2.37 -13.21 -22.62
C PRO A 68 2.97 -12.09 -21.77
N GLU A 69 4.31 -11.98 -21.80
CA GLU A 69 5.03 -10.96 -21.05
C GLU A 69 4.56 -9.55 -21.42
N LEU A 70 4.52 -8.65 -20.43
CA LEU A 70 4.23 -7.25 -20.68
C LEU A 70 5.23 -6.65 -21.70
N PRO A 71 4.76 -5.81 -22.62
CA PRO A 71 5.65 -5.18 -23.58
C PRO A 71 6.67 -4.27 -22.89
N GLN A 72 7.86 -4.14 -23.49
CA GLN A 72 9.00 -3.44 -22.91
C GLN A 72 8.66 -2.02 -22.42
N TRP A 73 7.82 -1.28 -23.16
CA TRP A 73 7.41 0.08 -22.80
C TRP A 73 6.62 0.13 -21.48
N LYS A 74 5.86 -0.93 -21.14
CA LYS A 74 5.10 -1.02 -19.88
C LYS A 74 6.04 -1.32 -18.72
N TRP A 75 7.03 -2.20 -18.93
CA TRP A 75 8.09 -2.43 -17.94
C TRP A 75 8.95 -1.19 -17.67
N GLN A 76 9.29 -0.42 -18.71
CA GLN A 76 10.00 0.85 -18.56
C GLN A 76 9.19 1.82 -17.70
N ALA A 77 7.87 1.93 -17.93
CA ALA A 77 6.99 2.75 -17.12
C ALA A 77 6.92 2.29 -15.65
N ILE A 78 6.77 0.98 -15.40
CA ILE A 78 6.79 0.39 -14.05
C ILE A 78 8.09 0.73 -13.33
N ARG A 79 9.24 0.60 -13.98
CA ARG A 79 10.57 0.83 -13.39
C ARG A 79 10.90 2.31 -13.20
N ALA A 80 10.34 3.19 -14.01
CA ALA A 80 10.60 4.63 -13.93
C ALA A 80 9.96 5.29 -12.70
N LEU A 81 8.85 4.74 -12.21
CA LEU A 81 8.20 5.26 -11.01
C LEU A 81 8.93 4.83 -9.75
N GLY A 82 9.04 5.75 -8.79
CA GLY A 82 9.50 5.42 -7.45
C GLY A 82 8.34 4.97 -6.58
N MET A 83 8.58 4.06 -5.64
CA MET A 83 7.63 3.72 -4.58
C MET A 83 8.15 4.28 -3.24
N GLY A 84 7.47 5.29 -2.70
CA GLY A 84 7.84 5.94 -1.45
C GLY A 84 7.39 5.15 -0.22
N SER A 85 7.95 5.45 0.95
CA SER A 85 7.62 4.79 2.22
C SER A 85 7.28 5.82 3.29
N GLU A 86 6.02 6.20 3.43
CA GLU A 86 5.52 7.01 4.55
C GLU A 86 4.95 6.09 5.64
N ALA A 87 5.36 6.30 6.88
CA ALA A 87 4.85 5.57 8.04
C ALA A 87 3.92 6.45 8.88
N LYS A 88 2.98 5.81 9.58
CA LYS A 88 2.08 6.42 10.55
C LYS A 88 2.25 5.75 11.89
N VAL A 89 2.32 6.56 12.94
CA VAL A 89 2.24 6.12 14.33
C VAL A 89 0.92 6.63 14.89
N VAL A 90 -0.05 5.73 15.01
CA VAL A 90 -1.38 6.03 15.56
C VAL A 90 -1.33 5.79 17.06
N LEU A 91 -1.70 6.80 17.84
CA LEU A 91 -1.67 6.77 19.30
C LEU A 91 -3.08 7.03 19.85
N ARG A 92 -3.49 6.22 20.84
CA ARG A 92 -4.79 6.31 21.52
C ARG A 92 -4.57 6.58 23.00
N PHE A 93 -5.10 7.71 23.47
CA PHE A 93 -5.05 8.18 24.84
C PHE A 93 -6.47 8.25 25.41
N ARG A 94 -6.60 8.17 26.73
CA ARG A 94 -7.87 8.51 27.38
C ARG A 94 -8.12 10.01 27.20
N THR A 95 -9.38 10.44 27.22
CA THR A 95 -9.71 11.83 26.86
C THR A 95 -9.18 12.82 27.91
N GLU A 96 -9.15 12.39 29.17
CA GLU A 96 -8.55 13.12 30.28
C GLU A 96 -7.02 13.26 30.19
N ASP A 97 -6.36 12.40 29.42
CA ASP A 97 -4.90 12.43 29.20
C ASP A 97 -4.51 13.28 27.98
N VAL A 98 -5.47 13.88 27.27
CA VAL A 98 -5.21 14.74 26.12
C VAL A 98 -4.65 16.06 26.60
N VAL A 99 -3.36 16.27 26.33
CA VAL A 99 -2.61 17.42 26.82
C VAL A 99 -2.28 18.47 25.76
N TRP A 100 -2.57 18.18 24.50
CA TRP A 100 -2.34 19.05 23.34
C TRP A 100 -3.62 19.82 22.94
N PRO A 101 -3.51 20.92 22.16
CA PRO A 101 -4.65 21.66 21.66
C PRO A 101 -5.61 20.78 20.83
N THR A 102 -6.91 20.87 21.10
CA THR A 102 -7.94 20.04 20.44
C THR A 102 -8.66 20.75 19.29
N SER A 103 -8.51 22.07 19.19
CA SER A 103 -9.13 22.92 18.14
C SER A 103 -8.37 22.94 16.82
N GLU A 104 -7.13 22.45 16.80
CA GLU A 104 -6.27 22.52 15.61
C GLU A 104 -6.26 21.20 14.85
N PRO A 105 -6.38 21.20 13.51
CA PRO A 105 -6.35 19.98 12.70
C PRO A 105 -4.97 19.31 12.70
N PHE A 106 -3.90 20.09 12.91
CA PHE A 106 -2.52 19.63 12.89
C PHE A 106 -1.72 20.26 14.04
N LEU A 107 -0.77 19.51 14.59
CA LEU A 107 0.26 20.06 15.48
C LEU A 107 1.59 20.02 14.74
N GLN A 108 2.23 21.18 14.62
CA GLN A 108 3.53 21.31 13.97
C GLN A 108 4.64 21.14 14.99
N SER A 109 5.56 20.22 14.71
CA SER A 109 6.79 20.04 15.49
C SER A 109 7.93 20.83 14.86
N LEU A 110 8.87 21.31 15.68
CA LEU A 110 10.18 21.77 15.20
C LEU A 110 11.11 20.60 14.87
N ASP A 111 10.77 19.39 15.33
CA ASP A 111 11.46 18.16 14.94
C ASP A 111 10.99 17.76 13.53
N PRO A 112 11.89 17.72 12.52
CA PRO A 112 11.52 17.50 11.13
C PRO A 112 11.01 16.09 10.85
N ARG A 113 11.12 15.17 11.83
CA ARG A 113 10.69 13.78 11.70
C ARG A 113 9.18 13.62 11.68
N PHE A 114 8.45 14.49 12.38
CA PHE A 114 7.04 14.26 12.71
C PHE A 114 6.15 15.43 12.37
N ARG A 115 5.07 15.13 11.65
CA ARG A 115 3.89 16.00 11.55
C ARG A 115 2.71 15.30 12.22
N PHE A 116 2.01 15.98 13.11
CA PHE A 116 0.91 15.37 13.84
C PHE A 116 -0.45 15.77 13.26
N LEU A 117 -1.26 14.78 12.89
CA LEU A 117 -2.68 14.95 12.59
C LEU A 117 -3.48 14.76 13.88
N ASN A 118 -4.28 15.76 14.23
CA ASN A 118 -5.06 15.76 15.46
C ASN A 118 -6.38 15.03 15.24
N GLY A 119 -6.46 13.76 15.66
CA GLY A 119 -7.69 12.98 15.54
C GLY A 119 -8.86 13.58 16.33
N VAL A 120 -8.58 14.30 17.43
CA VAL A 120 -9.62 14.94 18.26
C VAL A 120 -10.41 15.97 17.45
N TYR A 121 -9.73 16.79 16.65
CA TYR A 121 -10.35 17.76 15.75
C TYR A 121 -11.33 17.11 14.76
N TYR A 122 -11.00 15.90 14.29
CA TYR A 122 -11.85 15.11 13.36
C TYR A 122 -12.84 14.17 14.08
N GLY A 123 -13.16 14.45 15.34
CA GLY A 123 -14.16 13.68 16.10
C GLY A 123 -13.69 12.27 16.48
N LYS A 124 -12.37 12.04 16.60
CA LYS A 124 -11.77 10.80 17.13
C LYS A 124 -11.15 11.10 18.51
N PRO A 125 -11.92 10.95 19.61
CA PRO A 125 -11.46 11.32 20.95
C PRO A 125 -10.17 10.60 21.34
N GLY A 126 -9.22 11.35 21.89
CA GLY A 126 -7.95 10.83 22.37
C GLY A 126 -7.02 10.27 21.29
N THR A 127 -7.25 10.56 20.01
CA THR A 127 -6.43 10.02 18.92
C THR A 127 -5.46 11.07 18.38
N LEU A 128 -4.19 10.70 18.26
CA LEU A 128 -3.15 11.48 17.60
C LEU A 128 -2.42 10.60 16.59
N VAL A 129 -2.12 11.12 15.40
CA VAL A 129 -1.38 10.37 14.39
C VAL A 129 -0.12 11.13 14.01
N ALA A 130 1.05 10.56 14.26
CA ALA A 130 2.30 11.08 13.74
C ALA A 130 2.52 10.53 12.33
N HIS A 131 2.67 11.42 11.36
CA HIS A 131 3.13 11.12 10.02
C HIS A 131 4.66 11.21 10.00
N VAL A 132 5.29 10.20 9.40
CA VAL A 132 6.73 10.05 9.29
C VAL A 132 7.07 9.82 7.82
N SER A 133 7.78 10.76 7.22
CA SER A 133 8.20 10.68 5.82
C SER A 133 9.67 10.26 5.71
N PRO A 134 10.11 9.78 4.53
CA PRO A 134 11.54 9.56 4.29
C PRO A 134 12.35 10.84 4.52
N PRO A 135 13.60 10.74 5.00
CA PRO A 135 14.36 9.50 5.24
C PRO A 135 14.06 8.80 6.58
N PHE A 136 13.25 9.39 7.45
CA PHE A 136 13.10 8.92 8.83
C PHE A 136 12.26 7.65 8.94
N SER A 137 11.23 7.52 8.10
CA SER A 137 10.41 6.31 8.03
C SER A 137 11.18 5.08 7.54
N ASP A 138 12.25 5.26 6.76
CA ASP A 138 13.14 4.17 6.36
C ASP A 138 14.01 3.67 7.53
N GLY A 139 14.26 4.53 8.52
CA GLY A 139 15.01 4.19 9.73
C GLY A 139 14.27 3.27 10.70
N TYR A 140 12.96 3.04 10.50
CA TYR A 140 12.17 2.13 11.34
C TYR A 140 12.40 0.65 11.04
N ALA A 141 13.07 0.34 9.93
CA ALA A 141 13.46 -1.03 9.62
C ALA A 141 14.36 -1.57 10.75
N GLY A 142 13.91 -2.64 11.40
CA GLY A 142 14.62 -3.27 12.52
C GLY A 142 14.38 -2.65 13.90
N MET A 143 13.63 -1.54 14.01
CA MET A 143 13.15 -1.04 15.30
C MET A 143 11.85 -1.76 15.69
N ASP A 144 11.64 -2.01 16.98
CA ASP A 144 10.36 -2.49 17.50
C ASP A 144 9.36 -1.33 17.67
N ASP A 145 8.06 -1.64 17.59
CA ASP A 145 6.99 -0.65 17.67
C ASP A 145 7.02 0.20 18.96
N PRO A 146 7.28 -0.35 20.17
CA PRO A 146 7.45 0.43 21.39
C PRO A 146 8.54 1.50 21.31
N SER A 147 9.71 1.18 20.75
CA SER A 147 10.80 2.15 20.60
C SER A 147 10.41 3.31 19.67
N VAL A 148 9.71 3.01 18.58
CA VAL A 148 9.18 4.04 17.66
C VAL A 148 8.15 4.93 18.37
N VAL A 149 7.26 4.34 19.19
CA VAL A 149 6.27 5.09 19.98
C VAL A 149 6.98 5.99 21.00
N ASP A 150 8.00 5.50 21.70
CA ASP A 150 8.75 6.29 22.67
C ASP A 150 9.46 7.50 22.03
N GLU A 151 9.97 7.38 20.79
CA GLU A 151 10.49 8.53 20.04
C GLU A 151 9.41 9.59 19.77
N VAL A 152 8.23 9.16 19.32
CA VAL A 152 7.10 10.07 19.03
C VAL A 152 6.63 10.76 20.31
N LEU A 153 6.53 10.03 21.43
CA LEU A 153 6.16 10.58 22.72
C LEU A 153 7.20 11.60 23.21
N SER A 154 8.50 11.32 23.06
CA SER A 154 9.58 12.25 23.42
C SER A 154 9.47 13.58 22.66
N VAL A 155 9.08 13.55 21.37
CA VAL A 155 8.82 14.78 20.61
C VAL A 155 7.56 15.48 21.09
N LEU A 156 6.47 14.74 21.32
CA LEU A 156 5.22 15.30 21.79
C LEU A 156 5.38 15.97 23.16
N GLU A 157 6.13 15.37 24.08
CA GLU A 157 6.46 15.93 25.41
C GLU A 157 7.22 17.24 25.30
N ARG A 158 8.20 17.33 24.39
CA ARG A 158 8.92 18.58 24.10
C ARG A 158 7.99 19.65 23.51
N MET A 159 7.04 19.27 22.65
CA MET A 159 6.08 20.21 22.08
C MET A 159 5.11 20.77 23.11
N VAL A 160 4.61 19.93 24.04
CA VAL A 160 3.63 20.36 25.05
C VAL A 160 4.29 20.89 26.34
N GLY A 161 5.60 20.72 26.50
CA GLY A 161 6.36 21.21 27.66
C GLY A 161 6.10 20.46 28.96
N ARG A 162 5.51 19.26 28.89
CA ARG A 162 5.20 18.42 30.06
C ARG A 162 5.19 16.94 29.68
N LYS A 163 5.25 16.08 30.70
CA LYS A 163 5.13 14.63 30.54
C LYS A 163 3.77 14.27 29.94
N VAL A 164 3.77 13.39 28.95
CA VAL A 164 2.57 12.88 28.29
C VAL A 164 2.28 11.48 28.86
N ALA A 165 1.01 11.18 29.14
CA ALA A 165 0.63 9.83 29.59
C ALA A 165 0.97 8.80 28.51
N ARG A 166 1.26 7.54 28.87
CA ARG A 166 1.40 6.50 27.84
C ARG A 166 0.06 6.25 27.16
N PRO A 167 0.03 6.10 25.83
CA PRO A 167 -1.18 5.71 25.12
C PRO A 167 -1.59 4.29 25.55
N PHE A 168 -2.88 4.05 25.69
CA PHE A 168 -3.38 2.71 26.02
C PHE A 168 -3.39 1.77 24.81
N ALA A 169 -3.27 2.33 23.60
CA ALA A 169 -3.08 1.56 22.37
C ALA A 169 -2.27 2.36 21.35
N SER A 170 -1.47 1.65 20.56
CA SER A 170 -0.68 2.23 19.48
C SER A 170 -0.59 1.30 18.28
N LYS A 171 -0.39 1.87 17.09
CA LYS A 171 -0.07 1.11 15.88
C LYS A 171 0.97 1.86 15.05
N VAL A 172 2.06 1.18 14.71
CA VAL A 172 3.04 1.64 13.73
C VAL A 172 2.74 0.94 12.40
N THR A 173 2.63 1.69 11.31
CA THR A 173 2.45 1.12 9.96
C THR A 173 3.79 0.87 9.29
N ARG A 174 3.97 -0.29 8.69
CA ARG A 174 5.21 -0.72 8.01
C ARG A 174 4.94 -1.04 6.54
N TRP A 175 4.47 -0.06 5.80
CA TRP A 175 4.00 -0.24 4.41
C TRP A 175 5.06 -0.80 3.47
N ARG A 176 6.33 -0.48 3.71
CA ARG A 176 7.45 -1.01 2.92
C ARG A 176 7.72 -2.51 3.16
N GLU A 177 7.42 -2.99 4.36
CA GLU A 177 7.59 -4.40 4.74
C GLU A 177 6.36 -5.24 4.37
N ASP A 178 5.21 -4.60 4.13
CA ASP A 178 3.99 -5.27 3.68
C ASP A 178 4.20 -5.89 2.29
N PRO A 179 4.12 -7.24 2.16
CA PRO A 179 4.41 -7.92 0.90
C PRO A 179 3.40 -7.59 -0.22
N PHE A 180 2.25 -7.01 0.11
CA PHE A 180 1.18 -6.65 -0.81
C PHE A 180 1.14 -5.15 -1.14
N ALA A 181 1.92 -4.33 -0.44
CA ALA A 181 2.04 -2.90 -0.72
C ALA A 181 3.43 -2.52 -1.23
N MET A 182 4.49 -3.08 -0.61
CA MET A 182 5.90 -2.78 -0.91
C MET A 182 6.22 -1.28 -0.89
N GLY A 183 5.49 -0.53 -0.07
CA GLY A 183 5.57 0.93 0.03
C GLY A 183 4.19 1.57 0.23
N SER A 184 4.17 2.89 0.21
CA SER A 184 2.99 3.71 0.54
C SER A 184 2.32 4.27 -0.71
N TYR A 185 2.99 5.19 -1.40
CA TYR A 185 2.50 5.82 -2.63
C TYR A 185 3.62 5.98 -3.65
N SER A 186 3.26 5.90 -4.92
CA SER A 186 4.19 6.16 -6.01
C SER A 186 4.56 7.63 -6.10
N TYR A 187 5.80 7.93 -6.51
CA TYR A 187 6.25 9.27 -6.85
C TYR A 187 7.05 9.26 -8.15
N MET A 188 7.26 10.44 -8.75
CA MET A 188 8.08 10.59 -9.96
C MET A 188 9.51 11.00 -9.56
N PRO A 189 10.48 10.05 -9.50
CA PRO A 189 11.88 10.40 -9.28
C PRO A 189 12.46 11.17 -10.47
N ALA A 190 13.67 11.69 -10.32
CA ALA A 190 14.40 12.31 -11.43
C ALA A 190 14.51 11.33 -12.61
N GLY A 191 14.18 11.80 -13.82
CA GLY A 191 14.11 10.97 -15.03
C GLY A 191 12.74 10.34 -15.28
N CYS A 192 11.80 10.39 -14.34
CA CYS A 192 10.41 9.99 -14.58
C CYS A 192 9.60 11.17 -15.17
N SER A 193 8.73 10.88 -16.14
CA SER A 193 7.81 11.84 -16.74
C SER A 193 6.36 11.37 -16.63
N LEU A 194 5.43 12.27 -16.96
CA LEU A 194 4.00 11.95 -17.07
C LEU A 194 3.71 10.91 -18.16
N GLU A 195 4.62 10.72 -19.13
CA GLU A 195 4.44 9.70 -20.16
C GLU A 195 4.53 8.29 -19.57
N HIS A 196 5.41 8.06 -18.58
CA HIS A 196 5.46 6.78 -17.86
C HIS A 196 4.15 6.52 -17.10
N VAL A 197 3.61 7.54 -16.41
CA VAL A 197 2.32 7.42 -15.69
C VAL A 197 1.18 7.08 -16.67
N ARG A 198 1.12 7.77 -17.80
CA ARG A 198 0.10 7.51 -18.84
C ARG A 198 0.30 6.14 -19.49
N ALA A 199 1.54 5.69 -19.67
CA ALA A 199 1.83 4.38 -20.20
C ALA A 199 1.26 3.27 -19.29
N LEU A 200 1.37 3.37 -17.97
CA LEU A 200 0.75 2.40 -17.05
C LEU A 200 -0.77 2.29 -17.22
N GLY A 201 -1.44 3.38 -17.56
CA GLY A 201 -2.89 3.39 -17.78
C GLY A 201 -3.34 2.80 -19.13
N ARG A 202 -2.41 2.42 -20.01
CA ARG A 202 -2.75 1.79 -21.29
C ARG A 202 -3.07 0.31 -21.07
N PRO A 203 -4.19 -0.21 -21.61
CA PRO A 203 -4.49 -1.64 -21.58
C PRO A 203 -3.37 -2.43 -22.26
#